data_AF-I2FRG1-F1
#
_entry.id   AF-I2FRG1-F1
#
_cell.length_a   1.000
_cell.length_b   1.000
_cell.length_c   1.000
_cell.angle_alpha   90.00
_cell.angle_beta   90.00
_cell.angle_gamma   90.00
#
_symmetry.space_group_name_H-M   'P 1'
#
loop_
_entity.id
_entity.type
_entity.pdbx_description
1 polymer ?
#
loop_
_entity_poly.entity_id
_entity_poly.type
_entity_poly.pdbx_seq_one_letter_code
_entity_poly.pdbx_strand_id
1 'polypeptide(L)'
;MSKRAASSSFTTPATCQSKRTKAGPSTAKSKRPPSPPTSTCSSGPIQVARLSSTHPEWPAPAARMEEATSFLHTLAASPASDRILLVPDKDADGLCSGVIMYRTLVHALGVSPDRIDIHLMTKGSNPSADAQREAMTAYNPKWIIVLDQGSRNGPALVPGAEHGWKSDREDAIRTMVVDHHWLAEASSGPEGCLVLNACHHKPVATASLLTWVLCRPLWSSHASASLSAETLIDYVAVLGTMGDLSVNVSWDPPFPDLTPEVKKWTKKRLGSAIALLNAPRRTPAFDVITAWSALLSSTSPLTILDPATNRQAARLYEARDAVRIETERCTHTPPKFAKDGRVALLSITSAYQVHPSIAIRWSGALKSRNLQVVMCANDAYNQGLVNFSCRIAQVAKKRGEEVDIIQLLNSYADRDEHWKSQLMQALGGNLFNGHPQASGGIFPKEHWVKFIQLMQIGLSPDNSERDQGTGRGKNSFPVQKNNLLTMGFSTLPKTSAKKQRFSTDTVQSE
;
A
#
# COMPACT_ATOMS: atom_id res chain seq x y z
N MET A 1 -29.77 31.80 39.93
CA MET A 1 -29.47 32.73 41.04
C MET A 1 -28.34 32.13 41.88
N SER A 2 -27.41 32.98 42.34
CA SER A 2 -26.19 32.71 43.17
C SER A 2 -25.12 31.81 42.54
N LYS A 3 -24.00 32.32 41.98
CA LYS A 3 -22.84 33.04 42.58
C LYS A 3 -22.25 32.35 43.82
N ARG A 4 -21.05 31.78 43.69
CA ARG A 4 -19.81 32.36 44.24
C ARG A 4 -18.56 31.61 43.79
N ALA A 5 -17.56 32.42 43.44
CA ALA A 5 -16.18 32.09 43.14
C ALA A 5 -15.29 32.33 44.37
N ALA A 6 -14.04 31.83 44.32
CA ALA A 6 -12.78 32.30 44.97
C ALA A 6 -11.91 31.04 45.29
N SER A 7 -10.76 30.81 44.63
CA SER A 7 -9.42 31.37 44.91
C SER A 7 -8.89 30.95 46.30
N SER A 8 -7.65 30.54 46.58
CA SER A 8 -6.36 30.55 45.88
C SER A 8 -5.33 29.76 46.74
N SER A 9 -4.20 29.46 46.11
CA SER A 9 -2.81 29.54 46.65
C SER A 9 -2.28 28.53 47.69
N PHE A 10 -1.31 27.74 47.21
CA PHE A 10 0.06 27.49 47.74
C PHE A 10 0.28 27.34 49.25
N THR A 11 1.01 26.29 49.69
CA THR A 11 2.47 26.31 50.02
C THR A 11 2.91 24.93 50.55
N THR A 12 4.11 24.48 50.19
CA THR A 12 4.85 23.29 50.69
C THR A 12 5.43 23.50 52.10
N PRO A 13 5.78 22.42 52.86
CA PRO A 13 7.20 21.99 52.97
C PRO A 13 7.35 20.45 53.13
N ALA A 14 8.28 19.77 52.45
CA ALA A 14 9.69 19.47 52.81
C ALA A 14 9.94 18.38 53.89
N THR A 15 10.69 17.34 53.44
CA THR A 15 11.75 16.54 54.10
C THR A 15 11.49 15.51 55.20
N CYS A 16 11.94 14.25 54.95
CA CYS A 16 12.84 13.42 55.79
C CYS A 16 13.13 12.07 55.08
N GLN A 17 14.33 11.81 54.55
CA GLN A 17 15.55 11.23 55.15
C GLN A 17 15.65 9.68 55.19
N SER A 18 16.71 9.21 54.49
CA SER A 18 17.65 8.12 54.84
C SER A 18 17.24 6.64 54.68
N LYS A 19 17.96 5.92 53.80
CA LYS A 19 18.95 4.90 54.21
C LYS A 19 19.88 4.48 53.06
N ARG A 20 21.11 4.17 53.46
CA ARG A 20 22.37 4.05 52.70
C ARG A 20 22.83 2.58 52.69
N THR A 21 23.54 2.16 51.63
CA THR A 21 24.59 1.10 51.48
C THR A 21 24.52 0.52 50.05
N LYS A 22 25.57 0.14 49.32
CA LYS A 22 27.02 0.00 49.51
C LYS A 22 27.68 0.07 48.11
N ALA A 23 28.90 0.61 48.01
CA ALA A 23 29.62 0.88 46.77
C ALA A 23 30.50 -0.30 46.32
N GLY A 24 30.68 -0.43 45.00
CA GLY A 24 31.77 -1.14 44.31
C GLY A 24 32.22 -0.30 43.10
N PRO A 25 33.51 -0.30 42.72
CA PRO A 25 34.09 0.77 41.91
C PRO A 25 33.91 0.52 40.40
N SER A 26 33.26 1.46 39.69
CA SER A 26 33.29 1.53 38.23
C SER A 26 34.17 2.69 37.78
N THR A 27 35.09 2.39 36.87
CA THR A 27 36.04 3.28 36.23
C THR A 27 35.38 4.49 35.57
N ALA A 28 36.03 5.65 35.75
CA ALA A 28 35.59 6.94 35.28
C ALA A 28 35.58 7.05 33.75
N LYS A 29 34.43 7.41 33.17
CA LYS A 29 34.35 8.14 31.90
C LYS A 29 33.51 9.38 32.12
N SER A 30 34.16 10.53 31.92
CA SER A 30 33.63 11.89 32.00
C SER A 30 32.32 12.03 31.22
N LYS A 31 31.23 12.41 31.92
CA LYS A 31 29.95 12.82 31.32
C LYS A 31 29.94 14.34 31.23
N ARG A 32 29.88 14.86 30.01
CA ARG A 32 29.60 16.26 29.70
C ARG A 32 28.10 16.53 29.96
N PRO A 33 27.71 17.70 30.53
CA PRO A 33 26.31 17.97 30.86
C PRO A 33 25.45 18.12 29.59
N PRO A 34 24.16 17.75 29.65
CA PRO A 34 23.26 17.82 28.50
C PRO A 34 22.88 19.27 28.22
N SER A 35 23.14 19.72 26.99
CA SER A 35 22.60 20.95 26.46
C SER A 35 21.06 20.87 26.38
N PRO A 36 20.32 21.95 26.66
CA PRO A 36 18.87 21.97 26.50
C PRO A 36 18.48 21.78 25.02
N PRO A 37 17.37 21.10 24.71
CA PRO A 37 16.93 20.92 23.33
C PRO A 37 16.38 22.25 22.82
N THR A 38 17.15 22.95 21.99
CA THR A 38 16.64 23.98 21.08
C THR A 38 15.82 23.28 19.99
N SER A 39 14.58 22.93 20.34
CA SER A 39 13.52 22.57 19.40
C SER A 39 12.82 23.85 18.94
N THR A 40 13.47 24.61 18.08
CA THR A 40 12.75 25.52 17.19
C THR A 40 12.16 24.66 16.08
N CYS A 41 10.88 24.32 16.21
CA CYS A 41 10.08 23.87 15.07
C CYS A 41 10.07 25.03 14.07
N SER A 42 10.87 24.93 13.01
CA SER A 42 10.79 25.84 11.88
C SER A 42 9.41 25.66 11.25
N SER A 43 8.50 26.59 11.53
CA SER A 43 7.18 26.71 10.92
C SER A 43 7.27 27.38 9.54
N GLY A 44 8.27 26.98 8.74
CA GLY A 44 8.35 27.38 7.35
C GLY A 44 7.34 26.58 6.50
N PRO A 45 6.92 27.10 5.34
CA PRO A 45 6.11 26.34 4.40
C PRO A 45 6.83 25.05 3.98
N ILE A 46 6.08 23.95 3.85
CA ILE A 46 6.66 22.66 3.44
C ILE A 46 7.24 22.82 2.04
N GLN A 47 8.53 22.52 1.89
CA GLN A 47 9.16 22.44 0.58
C GLN A 47 8.63 21.19 -0.15
N VAL A 48 7.81 21.40 -1.18
CA VAL A 48 7.05 20.36 -1.90
C VAL A 48 7.97 19.36 -2.62
N ALA A 49 9.14 19.81 -3.09
CA ALA A 49 10.20 18.95 -3.61
C ALA A 49 11.58 19.45 -3.14
N ARG A 50 12.42 18.56 -2.62
CA ARG A 50 13.77 18.88 -2.15
C ARG A 50 14.81 18.50 -3.20
N LEU A 51 14.75 19.19 -4.34
CA LEU A 51 15.66 19.00 -5.47
C LEU A 51 17.12 19.16 -5.04
N SER A 52 18.00 18.38 -5.66
CA SER A 52 19.44 18.41 -5.44
C SER A 52 20.19 18.17 -6.75
N SER A 53 21.51 18.36 -6.75
CA SER A 53 22.36 17.96 -7.90
C SER A 53 22.23 16.48 -8.24
N THR A 54 21.89 15.63 -7.26
CA THR A 54 21.66 14.19 -7.43
C THR A 54 20.23 13.83 -7.85
N HIS A 55 19.27 14.74 -7.68
CA HIS A 55 17.86 14.55 -8.02
C HIS A 55 17.27 15.85 -8.61
N PRO A 56 17.75 16.31 -9.79
CA PRO A 56 17.34 17.60 -10.35
C PRO A 56 15.90 17.60 -10.89
N GLU A 57 15.37 16.42 -11.23
CA GLU A 57 14.06 16.25 -11.88
C GLU A 57 13.10 15.39 -11.05
N TRP A 58 13.26 15.35 -9.72
CA TRP A 58 12.34 14.58 -8.87
C TRP A 58 11.02 15.36 -8.65
N PRO A 59 9.84 14.71 -8.66
CA PRO A 59 9.58 13.27 -8.84
C PRO A 59 9.41 12.84 -10.31
N ALA A 60 9.38 13.79 -11.24
CA ALA A 60 9.25 13.60 -12.68
C ALA A 60 9.84 14.82 -13.42
N PRO A 61 10.14 14.71 -14.73
CA PRO A 61 10.77 15.80 -15.48
C PRO A 61 9.95 17.09 -15.36
N ALA A 62 10.61 18.24 -15.19
CA ALA A 62 9.95 19.51 -14.93
C ALA A 62 8.89 19.85 -16.00
N ALA A 63 9.21 19.62 -17.28
CA ALA A 63 8.27 19.81 -18.39
C ALA A 63 6.99 18.96 -18.24
N ARG A 64 7.09 17.73 -17.71
CA ARG A 64 5.92 16.86 -17.47
C ARG A 64 5.08 17.36 -16.30
N MET A 65 5.71 17.87 -15.25
CA MET A 65 5.01 18.51 -14.13
C MET A 65 4.28 19.78 -14.58
N GLU A 66 4.89 20.58 -15.44
CA GLU A 66 4.29 21.77 -16.05
C GLU A 66 3.10 21.42 -16.96
N GLU A 67 3.24 20.40 -17.82
CA GLU A 67 2.15 19.92 -18.66
C GLU A 67 0.97 19.39 -17.84
N ALA A 68 1.22 18.63 -16.78
CA ALA A 68 0.18 18.16 -15.86
C ALA A 68 -0.49 19.33 -15.12
N THR A 69 0.27 20.34 -14.71
CA THR A 69 -0.27 21.56 -14.10
C THR A 69 -1.16 22.33 -15.09
N SER A 70 -0.72 22.47 -16.33
CA SER A 70 -1.48 23.10 -17.42
C SER A 70 -2.77 22.33 -17.73
N PHE A 71 -2.71 20.99 -17.74
CA PHE A 71 -3.88 20.12 -17.88
C PHE A 71 -4.93 20.42 -16.81
N LEU A 72 -4.53 20.51 -15.53
CA LEU A 72 -5.45 20.79 -14.42
C LEU A 72 -6.08 22.19 -14.51
N HIS A 73 -5.29 23.22 -14.87
CA HIS A 73 -5.83 24.57 -15.07
C HIS A 73 -6.81 24.64 -16.25
N THR A 74 -6.50 23.98 -17.36
CA THR A 74 -7.37 23.94 -18.54
C THR A 74 -8.67 23.20 -18.24
N LEU A 75 -8.58 22.08 -17.54
CA LEU A 75 -9.73 21.32 -17.05
C LEU A 75 -10.61 22.18 -16.14
N ALA A 76 -10.03 22.90 -15.17
CA ALA A 76 -10.80 23.74 -14.26
C ALA A 76 -11.51 24.89 -14.99
N ALA A 77 -10.86 25.47 -16.00
CA ALA A 77 -11.40 26.56 -16.83
C ALA A 77 -12.38 26.08 -17.92
N SER A 78 -12.52 24.77 -18.14
CA SER A 78 -13.42 24.22 -19.15
C SER A 78 -14.91 24.49 -18.84
N PRO A 79 -15.80 24.46 -19.86
CA PRO A 79 -17.23 24.70 -19.69
C PRO A 79 -17.85 23.91 -18.54
N ALA A 80 -18.82 24.50 -17.83
CA ALA A 80 -19.48 23.83 -16.70
C ALA A 80 -20.22 22.53 -17.10
N SER A 81 -20.56 22.38 -18.38
CA SER A 81 -21.14 21.17 -18.98
C SER A 81 -20.13 20.02 -19.11
N ASP A 82 -18.83 20.32 -19.14
CA ASP A 82 -17.79 19.31 -19.28
C ASP A 82 -17.68 18.48 -18.01
N ARG A 83 -17.93 17.17 -18.16
CA ARG A 83 -17.81 16.16 -17.11
C ARG A 83 -16.35 15.76 -16.91
N ILE A 84 -15.97 15.56 -15.66
CA ILE A 84 -14.64 15.14 -15.23
C ILE A 84 -14.78 13.77 -14.56
N LEU A 85 -13.99 12.80 -15.00
CA LEU A 85 -13.95 11.47 -14.40
C LEU A 85 -12.63 11.25 -13.67
N LEU A 86 -12.69 10.99 -12.37
CA LEU A 86 -11.54 10.50 -11.60
C LEU A 86 -11.58 8.97 -11.51
N VAL A 87 -10.45 8.35 -11.79
CA VAL A 87 -10.30 6.88 -11.84
C VAL A 87 -9.15 6.43 -10.91
N PRO A 88 -9.29 6.56 -9.58
CA PRO A 88 -8.28 6.13 -8.63
C PRO A 88 -8.17 4.60 -8.56
N ASP A 89 -6.97 4.06 -8.29
CA ASP A 89 -6.87 2.66 -7.88
C ASP A 89 -7.53 2.42 -6.52
N LYS A 90 -7.91 1.16 -6.31
CA LYS A 90 -8.68 0.65 -5.17
C LYS A 90 -7.97 0.61 -3.83
N ASP A 91 -6.66 0.85 -3.80
CA ASP A 91 -5.87 0.68 -2.59
C ASP A 91 -5.59 2.01 -1.87
N ALA A 92 -4.84 1.98 -0.76
CA ALA A 92 -4.65 3.21 0.01
C ALA A 92 -3.90 4.30 -0.76
N ASP A 93 -2.95 3.97 -1.65
CA ASP A 93 -2.22 4.98 -2.42
C ASP A 93 -3.11 5.58 -3.50
N GLY A 94 -3.79 4.75 -4.29
CA GLY A 94 -4.78 5.15 -5.30
C GLY A 94 -5.97 5.93 -4.75
N LEU A 95 -6.56 5.48 -3.64
CA LEU A 95 -7.66 6.23 -3.02
C LEU A 95 -7.18 7.59 -2.49
N CYS A 96 -5.97 7.64 -1.92
CA CYS A 96 -5.40 8.90 -1.44
C CYS A 96 -5.06 9.85 -2.59
N SER A 97 -4.47 9.38 -3.69
CA SER A 97 -4.21 10.20 -4.87
C SER A 97 -5.51 10.77 -5.44
N GLY A 98 -6.57 9.95 -5.54
CA GLY A 98 -7.90 10.42 -5.94
C GLY A 98 -8.51 11.47 -5.02
N VAL A 99 -8.41 11.32 -3.70
CA VAL A 99 -8.94 12.32 -2.75
C VAL A 99 -8.11 13.61 -2.77
N ILE A 100 -6.79 13.53 -2.93
CA ILE A 100 -5.93 14.72 -3.12
C ILE A 100 -6.33 15.47 -4.38
N MET A 101 -6.50 14.76 -5.50
CA MET A 101 -6.93 15.34 -6.77
C MET A 101 -8.31 15.98 -6.65
N TYR A 102 -9.30 15.23 -6.15
CA TYR A 102 -10.67 15.73 -5.94
C TYR A 102 -10.69 17.01 -5.10
N ARG A 103 -10.02 17.01 -3.93
CA ARG A 103 -10.00 18.17 -3.04
C ARG A 103 -9.31 19.37 -3.68
N THR A 104 -8.29 19.14 -4.48
CA THR A 104 -7.59 20.21 -5.19
C THR A 104 -8.47 20.82 -6.28
N LEU A 105 -9.11 19.97 -7.11
CA LEU A 105 -10.06 20.45 -8.12
C LEU A 105 -11.17 21.29 -7.48
N VAL A 106 -11.78 20.80 -6.41
CA VAL A 106 -12.92 21.48 -5.76
C VAL A 106 -12.49 22.73 -4.99
N HIS A 107 -11.49 22.63 -4.12
CA HIS A 107 -11.19 23.68 -3.14
C HIS A 107 -10.09 24.64 -3.59
N ALA A 108 -9.13 24.20 -4.40
CA ALA A 108 -8.06 25.06 -4.90
C ALA A 108 -8.38 25.66 -6.27
N LEU A 109 -9.02 24.88 -7.15
CA LEU A 109 -9.33 25.30 -8.52
C LEU A 109 -10.80 25.66 -8.76
N GLY A 110 -11.66 25.54 -7.74
CA GLY A 110 -13.06 26.00 -7.81
C GLY A 110 -13.97 25.17 -8.71
N VAL A 111 -13.60 23.93 -9.02
CA VAL A 111 -14.45 23.02 -9.81
C VAL A 111 -15.66 22.60 -8.98
N SER A 112 -16.87 22.77 -9.52
CA SER A 112 -18.08 22.29 -8.86
C SER A 112 -18.02 20.76 -8.66
N PRO A 113 -18.28 20.24 -7.43
CA PRO A 113 -18.36 18.80 -7.17
C PRO A 113 -19.30 18.05 -8.12
N ASP A 114 -20.40 18.69 -8.55
CA ASP A 114 -21.39 18.06 -9.42
C ASP A 114 -20.83 17.72 -10.82
N ARG A 115 -19.70 18.32 -11.22
CA ARG A 115 -19.00 18.01 -12.49
C ARG A 115 -18.11 16.78 -12.40
N ILE A 116 -17.83 16.28 -11.20
CA ILE A 116 -16.82 15.26 -10.97
C ILE A 116 -17.51 13.92 -10.67
N ASP A 117 -17.34 12.97 -11.57
CA ASP A 117 -17.70 11.58 -11.38
C ASP A 117 -16.48 10.78 -10.89
N ILE A 118 -16.74 9.72 -10.13
CA ILE A 118 -15.72 8.80 -9.64
C ILE A 118 -16.01 7.41 -10.20
N HIS A 119 -15.06 6.84 -10.93
CA HIS A 119 -15.12 5.46 -11.42
C HIS A 119 -14.14 4.58 -10.64
N LEU A 120 -14.67 3.65 -9.86
CA LEU A 120 -13.87 2.66 -9.12
C LEU A 120 -13.87 1.35 -9.89
N MET A 121 -12.68 0.80 -10.12
CA MET A 121 -12.50 -0.45 -10.87
C MET A 121 -13.31 -1.60 -10.28
N THR A 122 -13.75 -2.51 -11.14
CA THR A 122 -14.29 -3.81 -10.70
C THR A 122 -13.18 -4.76 -10.27
N LYS A 123 -13.55 -5.79 -9.49
CA LYS A 123 -12.61 -6.76 -8.93
C LYS A 123 -11.78 -7.44 -10.03
N GLY A 124 -10.46 -7.36 -9.90
CA GLY A 124 -9.51 -8.01 -10.81
C GLY A 124 -9.37 -7.34 -12.17
N SER A 125 -9.99 -6.17 -12.36
CA SER A 125 -9.91 -5.40 -13.61
C SER A 125 -8.84 -4.31 -13.58
N ASN A 126 -8.72 -3.57 -14.67
CA ASN A 126 -7.82 -2.44 -14.85
C ASN A 126 -8.42 -1.47 -15.91
N PRO A 127 -7.91 -0.22 -16.03
CA PRO A 127 -8.50 0.78 -16.91
C PRO A 127 -8.51 0.40 -18.40
N SER A 128 -7.60 -0.48 -18.84
CA SER A 128 -7.53 -0.93 -20.23
C SER A 128 -8.48 -2.09 -20.57
N ALA A 129 -9.13 -2.71 -19.59
CA ALA A 129 -10.08 -3.79 -19.83
C ALA A 129 -11.35 -3.25 -20.50
N ASP A 130 -11.86 -3.93 -21.54
CA ASP A 130 -12.98 -3.43 -22.36
C ASP A 130 -14.21 -3.04 -21.54
N ALA A 131 -14.64 -3.91 -20.60
CA ALA A 131 -15.76 -3.60 -19.72
C ALA A 131 -15.54 -2.34 -18.83
N GLN A 132 -14.28 -2.02 -18.51
CA GLN A 132 -13.96 -0.78 -17.78
C GLN A 132 -13.94 0.42 -18.71
N ARG A 133 -13.44 0.27 -19.94
CA ARG A 133 -13.47 1.31 -20.97
C ARG A 133 -14.91 1.70 -21.29
N GLU A 134 -15.78 0.72 -21.52
CA GLU A 134 -17.22 0.93 -21.72
C GLU A 134 -17.88 1.64 -20.53
N ALA A 135 -17.58 1.19 -19.29
CA ALA A 135 -18.11 1.82 -18.08
C ALA A 135 -17.63 3.28 -17.93
N MET A 136 -16.36 3.57 -18.23
CA MET A 136 -15.82 4.93 -18.22
C MET A 136 -16.48 5.81 -19.30
N THR A 137 -16.70 5.28 -20.50
CA THR A 137 -17.40 5.98 -21.59
C THR A 137 -18.83 6.35 -21.20
N ALA A 138 -19.53 5.50 -20.43
CA ALA A 138 -20.91 5.74 -20.01
C ALA A 138 -21.10 7.00 -19.13
N TYR A 139 -20.03 7.50 -18.49
CA TYR A 139 -20.06 8.78 -17.77
C TYR A 139 -20.07 10.02 -18.70
N ASN A 140 -19.85 9.83 -20.00
CA ASN A 140 -19.69 10.90 -21.00
C ASN A 140 -18.65 11.98 -20.58
N PRO A 141 -17.41 11.58 -20.20
CA PRO A 141 -16.40 12.53 -19.74
C PRO A 141 -15.82 13.36 -20.89
N LYS A 142 -15.48 14.62 -20.60
CA LYS A 142 -14.55 15.42 -21.44
C LYS A 142 -13.13 15.38 -20.92
N TRP A 143 -12.97 15.07 -19.64
CA TRP A 143 -11.71 15.00 -18.93
C TRP A 143 -11.65 13.72 -18.10
N ILE A 144 -10.55 12.99 -18.19
CA ILE A 144 -10.29 11.79 -17.38
C ILE A 144 -8.95 11.93 -16.67
N ILE A 145 -8.91 11.64 -15.39
CA ILE A 145 -7.69 11.53 -14.60
C ILE A 145 -7.63 10.15 -13.96
N VAL A 146 -6.72 9.31 -14.44
CA VAL A 146 -6.44 7.99 -13.88
C VAL A 146 -5.31 8.11 -12.87
N LEU A 147 -5.47 7.55 -11.67
CA LEU A 147 -4.49 7.68 -10.59
C LEU A 147 -4.07 6.33 -10.02
N ASP A 148 -2.76 6.13 -9.84
CA ASP A 148 -2.14 4.92 -9.29
C ASP A 148 -2.33 3.64 -10.11
N GLN A 149 -2.61 3.82 -11.40
CA GLN A 149 -2.77 2.74 -12.37
C GLN A 149 -2.72 3.33 -13.79
N GLY A 150 -2.70 2.47 -14.79
CA GLY A 150 -2.81 2.87 -16.19
C GLY A 150 -1.48 3.11 -16.90
N SER A 151 -0.33 3.03 -16.22
CA SER A 151 0.99 3.07 -16.87
C SER A 151 1.32 1.80 -17.64
N ARG A 152 0.63 1.61 -18.76
CA ARG A 152 0.81 0.47 -19.66
C ARG A 152 0.49 0.93 -21.07
N ASN A 153 1.32 0.52 -22.03
CA ASN A 153 1.01 0.74 -23.44
C ASN A 153 -0.27 -0.01 -23.82
N GLY A 154 -1.09 0.64 -24.62
CA GLY A 154 -2.36 0.10 -25.05
C GLY A 154 -3.17 1.13 -25.84
N PRO A 155 -4.35 0.74 -26.32
CA PRO A 155 -5.26 1.66 -26.99
C PRO A 155 -5.71 2.78 -26.05
N ALA A 156 -6.33 3.79 -26.62
CA ALA A 156 -6.99 4.86 -25.89
C ALA A 156 -7.98 4.30 -24.85
N LEU A 157 -8.00 4.88 -23.66
CA LEU A 157 -8.83 4.38 -22.54
C LEU A 157 -10.33 4.49 -22.81
N VAL A 158 -10.74 5.47 -23.62
CA VAL A 158 -12.12 5.65 -24.09
C VAL A 158 -12.08 6.18 -25.54
N PRO A 159 -13.14 5.98 -26.34
CA PRO A 159 -13.25 6.60 -27.66
C PRO A 159 -13.12 8.13 -27.59
N GLY A 160 -12.39 8.73 -28.52
CA GLY A 160 -12.06 10.16 -28.55
C GLY A 160 -10.79 10.53 -27.78
N ALA A 161 -10.24 9.64 -26.93
CA ALA A 161 -8.97 9.91 -26.25
C ALA A 161 -7.75 9.70 -27.16
N GLU A 162 -7.89 8.91 -28.22
CA GLU A 162 -6.87 8.70 -29.26
C GLU A 162 -6.46 9.99 -29.99
N HIS A 163 -7.33 11.02 -29.97
CA HIS A 163 -7.03 12.33 -30.54
C HIS A 163 -5.92 13.09 -29.80
N GLY A 164 -5.59 12.66 -28.58
CA GLY A 164 -4.53 13.24 -27.78
C GLY A 164 -5.04 14.31 -26.82
N TRP A 165 -4.42 14.38 -25.64
CA TRP A 165 -4.80 15.31 -24.57
C TRP A 165 -4.64 16.79 -24.91
N LYS A 166 -3.83 17.15 -25.94
CA LYS A 166 -3.69 18.51 -26.47
C LYS A 166 -4.63 18.81 -27.64
N SER A 167 -5.46 17.87 -28.08
CA SER A 167 -6.36 18.07 -29.21
C SER A 167 -7.30 19.23 -28.97
N ASP A 168 -7.67 19.95 -30.03
CA ASP A 168 -8.69 21.00 -30.06
C ASP A 168 -10.03 20.49 -30.59
N ARG A 169 -10.10 19.21 -31.01
CA ARG A 169 -11.34 18.61 -31.52
C ARG A 169 -12.44 18.59 -30.45
N GLU A 170 -13.67 18.74 -30.92
CA GLU A 170 -14.87 18.74 -30.06
C GLU A 170 -15.13 17.37 -29.43
N ASP A 171 -14.88 16.30 -30.19
CA ASP A 171 -15.03 14.90 -29.75
C ASP A 171 -13.84 14.38 -28.93
N ALA A 172 -12.77 15.17 -28.75
CA ALA A 172 -11.61 14.75 -27.99
C ALA A 172 -11.92 14.59 -26.49
N ILE A 173 -11.48 13.46 -25.93
CA ILE A 173 -11.51 13.20 -24.48
C ILE A 173 -10.10 13.31 -23.92
N ARG A 174 -9.86 14.34 -23.12
CA ARG A 174 -8.51 14.66 -22.63
C ARG A 174 -8.22 13.81 -21.40
N THR A 175 -7.20 12.98 -21.51
CA THR A 175 -6.91 11.96 -20.50
C THR A 175 -5.50 12.15 -19.93
N MET A 176 -5.39 12.17 -18.60
CA MET A 176 -4.13 12.18 -17.87
C MET A 176 -4.03 10.91 -17.00
N VAL A 177 -2.84 10.33 -16.94
CA VAL A 177 -2.46 9.22 -16.06
C VAL A 177 -1.41 9.74 -15.09
N VAL A 178 -1.66 9.63 -13.78
CA VAL A 178 -0.72 9.97 -12.71
C VAL A 178 -0.39 8.71 -11.93
N ASP A 179 0.84 8.21 -12.05
CA ASP A 179 1.16 6.86 -11.60
C ASP A 179 2.65 6.71 -11.24
N HIS A 180 3.01 5.58 -10.66
CA HIS A 180 4.38 5.26 -10.26
C HIS A 180 4.80 3.82 -10.61
N HIS A 181 3.87 3.03 -11.15
CA HIS A 181 4.16 1.70 -11.65
C HIS A 181 5.15 1.75 -12.81
N TRP A 182 5.97 0.70 -12.92
CA TRP A 182 7.00 0.62 -13.94
C TRP A 182 6.40 0.73 -15.35
N LEU A 183 6.97 1.62 -16.15
CA LEU A 183 6.69 1.83 -17.56
C LEU A 183 8.03 2.00 -18.24
N ALA A 184 8.32 1.30 -19.35
CA ALA A 184 9.62 1.45 -20.01
C ALA A 184 9.82 2.92 -20.46
N GLU A 185 11.05 3.43 -20.43
CA GLU A 185 11.32 4.85 -20.77
C GLU A 185 10.81 5.27 -22.16
N ALA A 186 10.89 4.37 -23.15
CA ALA A 186 10.39 4.62 -24.50
C ALA A 186 8.86 4.47 -24.63
N SER A 187 8.15 4.10 -23.56
CA SER A 187 6.71 3.85 -23.58
C SER A 187 5.93 5.13 -23.30
N SER A 188 4.95 5.42 -24.15
CA SER A 188 4.04 6.56 -23.99
C SER A 188 2.86 6.29 -23.07
N GLY A 189 2.66 5.04 -22.66
CA GLY A 189 1.44 4.61 -21.96
C GLY A 189 0.25 4.47 -22.91
N PRO A 190 -0.99 4.56 -22.41
CA PRO A 190 -2.18 4.45 -23.26
C PRO A 190 -2.20 5.55 -24.32
N GLU A 191 -2.65 5.20 -25.52
CA GLU A 191 -2.69 6.12 -26.66
C GLU A 191 -3.39 7.44 -26.32
N GLY A 192 -2.78 8.55 -26.77
CA GLY A 192 -3.31 9.91 -26.60
C GLY A 192 -3.23 10.50 -25.18
N CYS A 193 -2.81 9.74 -24.17
CA CYS A 193 -2.82 10.19 -22.78
C CYS A 193 -1.61 11.05 -22.40
N LEU A 194 -1.80 12.00 -21.48
CA LEU A 194 -0.73 12.65 -20.74
C LEU A 194 -0.29 11.74 -19.58
N VAL A 195 0.85 11.07 -19.69
CA VAL A 195 1.39 10.23 -18.61
C VAL A 195 2.40 10.97 -17.73
N LEU A 196 2.02 11.29 -16.49
CA LEU A 196 2.93 11.74 -15.43
C LEU A 196 3.32 10.53 -14.57
N ASN A 197 4.58 10.08 -14.66
CA ASN A 197 5.02 8.88 -13.98
C ASN A 197 6.36 9.05 -13.26
N ALA A 198 6.43 8.59 -12.00
CA ALA A 198 7.61 8.71 -11.13
C ALA A 198 8.59 7.51 -11.18
N CYS A 199 8.29 6.41 -11.89
CA CYS A 199 8.98 5.13 -11.79
C CYS A 199 10.49 5.16 -12.09
N HIS A 200 10.96 6.16 -12.84
CA HIS A 200 12.38 6.34 -13.19
C HIS A 200 13.14 7.32 -12.28
N HIS A 201 12.46 7.98 -11.33
CA HIS A 201 13.07 8.99 -10.45
C HIS A 201 13.20 8.44 -9.04
N LYS A 202 14.34 7.83 -8.73
CA LYS A 202 14.59 7.26 -7.39
C LYS A 202 14.84 8.35 -6.35
N PRO A 203 14.44 8.15 -5.07
CA PRO A 203 13.43 7.20 -4.62
C PRO A 203 12.08 7.47 -5.32
N VAL A 204 11.44 6.41 -5.82
CA VAL A 204 10.20 6.51 -6.58
C VAL A 204 9.10 7.06 -5.66
N ALA A 205 8.54 8.21 -6.03
CA ALA A 205 7.37 8.75 -5.36
C ALA A 205 6.17 7.83 -5.61
N THR A 206 5.38 7.54 -4.58
CA THR A 206 4.10 6.83 -4.77
C THR A 206 3.11 7.73 -5.53
N ALA A 207 2.02 7.18 -6.06
CA ALA A 207 1.06 7.97 -6.82
C ALA A 207 0.41 9.07 -5.96
N SER A 208 0.12 8.81 -4.68
CA SER A 208 -0.39 9.87 -3.78
C SER A 208 0.65 10.95 -3.50
N LEU A 209 1.93 10.61 -3.36
CA LEU A 209 2.98 11.59 -3.17
C LEU A 209 3.22 12.42 -4.44
N LEU A 210 3.28 11.78 -5.61
CA LEU A 210 3.38 12.46 -6.91
C LEU A 210 2.19 13.40 -7.13
N THR A 211 0.98 12.93 -6.85
CA THR A 211 -0.25 13.74 -6.96
C THR A 211 -0.21 14.90 -5.97
N TRP A 212 0.26 14.70 -4.74
CA TRP A 212 0.43 15.78 -3.77
C TRP A 212 1.48 16.79 -4.24
N VAL A 213 2.62 16.36 -4.79
CA VAL A 213 3.65 17.26 -5.32
C VAL A 213 3.10 18.12 -6.46
N LEU A 214 2.28 17.54 -7.33
CA LEU A 214 1.58 18.25 -8.41
C LEU A 214 0.54 19.24 -7.87
N CYS A 215 -0.28 18.80 -6.91
CA CYS A 215 -1.44 19.55 -6.47
C CYS A 215 -1.12 20.62 -5.41
N ARG A 216 -0.20 20.34 -4.49
CA ARG A 216 0.08 21.19 -3.33
C ARG A 216 0.43 22.64 -3.70
N PRO A 217 1.21 22.94 -4.75
CA PRO A 217 1.48 24.31 -5.18
C PRO A 217 0.25 25.08 -5.67
N LEU A 218 -0.81 24.39 -6.10
CA LEU A 218 -2.05 25.01 -6.59
C LEU A 218 -2.90 25.59 -5.45
N TRP A 219 -2.62 25.21 -4.20
CA TRP A 219 -3.29 25.75 -3.03
C TRP A 219 -2.67 27.09 -2.65
N SER A 220 -3.32 28.18 -3.05
CA SER A 220 -2.86 29.54 -2.70
C SER A 220 -2.85 29.76 -1.18
N SER A 221 -1.89 30.55 -0.71
CA SER A 221 -1.77 30.97 0.70
C SER A 221 -2.88 31.94 1.17
N HIS A 222 -3.89 32.20 0.32
CA HIS A 222 -5.04 33.07 0.62
C HIS A 222 -6.34 32.29 0.85
N ALA A 223 -6.30 30.96 0.80
CA ALA A 223 -7.42 30.15 1.28
C ALA A 223 -7.66 30.44 2.78
N SER A 224 -8.91 30.65 3.16
CA SER A 224 -9.33 30.74 4.57
C SER A 224 -8.64 29.66 5.40
N ALA A 225 -8.19 29.99 6.62
CA ALA A 225 -7.51 29.08 7.54
C ALA A 225 -8.25 27.75 7.80
N SER A 226 -9.56 27.68 7.49
CA SER A 226 -10.39 26.47 7.60
C SER A 226 -10.31 25.50 6.41
N LEU A 227 -9.78 25.92 5.25
CA LEU A 227 -9.72 25.12 4.01
C LEU A 227 -8.32 25.20 3.38
N SER A 228 -7.29 24.93 4.18
CA SER A 228 -5.91 24.93 3.71
C SER A 228 -5.45 23.53 3.32
N ALA A 229 -4.45 23.42 2.45
CA ALA A 229 -3.91 22.11 2.05
C ALA A 229 -3.30 21.33 3.23
N GLU A 230 -2.76 22.01 4.25
CA GLU A 230 -2.28 21.39 5.50
C GLU A 230 -3.38 20.56 6.18
N THR A 231 -4.61 21.04 6.11
CA THR A 231 -5.76 20.37 6.73
C THR A 231 -6.42 19.34 5.81
N LEU A 232 -6.36 19.55 4.49
CA LEU A 232 -7.15 18.78 3.54
C LEU A 232 -6.37 17.71 2.77
N ILE A 233 -5.08 17.89 2.49
CA ILE A 233 -4.34 16.95 1.63
C ILE A 233 -3.01 16.46 2.20
N ASP A 234 -2.37 17.18 3.13
CA ASP A 234 -1.04 16.78 3.64
C ASP A 234 -1.09 15.43 4.38
N TYR A 235 -2.07 15.21 5.26
CA TYR A 235 -2.22 13.91 5.93
C TYR A 235 -2.63 12.78 4.96
N VAL A 236 -3.31 13.12 3.86
CA VAL A 236 -3.76 12.16 2.85
C VAL A 236 -2.55 11.66 2.05
N ALA A 237 -1.62 12.55 1.70
CA ALA A 237 -0.36 12.18 1.07
C ALA A 237 0.47 11.25 1.96
N VAL A 238 0.53 11.53 3.28
CA VAL A 238 1.18 10.65 4.24
C VAL A 238 0.52 9.27 4.30
N LEU A 239 -0.82 9.20 4.34
CA LEU A 239 -1.57 7.95 4.35
C LEU A 239 -1.29 7.10 3.11
N GLY A 240 -1.36 7.69 1.92
CA GLY A 240 -1.12 6.97 0.66
C GLY A 240 0.33 6.50 0.55
N THR A 241 1.30 7.39 0.81
CA THR A 241 2.73 7.07 0.76
C THR A 241 3.08 5.92 1.71
N MET A 242 2.61 5.98 2.97
CA MET A 242 2.84 4.91 3.94
C MET A 242 2.01 3.65 3.64
N GLY A 243 0.94 3.79 2.86
CA GLY A 243 0.10 2.70 2.38
C GLY A 243 0.85 1.76 1.45
N ASP A 244 1.67 2.34 0.57
CA ASP A 244 2.48 1.59 -0.39
C ASP A 244 3.89 1.24 0.16
N LEU A 245 4.59 2.23 0.73
CA LEU A 245 6.00 2.09 1.17
C LEU A 245 6.19 1.62 2.62
N SER A 246 5.11 1.33 3.35
CA SER A 246 5.08 1.05 4.80
C SER A 246 5.13 2.29 5.71
N VAL A 247 4.66 2.10 6.94
CA VAL A 247 4.65 3.12 8.01
C VAL A 247 6.04 3.55 8.49
N ASN A 248 7.09 2.91 7.99
CA ASN A 248 8.49 3.18 8.31
C ASN A 248 9.26 3.81 7.14
N VAL A 249 8.57 4.24 6.08
CA VAL A 249 9.18 5.01 4.99
C VAL A 249 10.01 6.17 5.54
N SER A 250 11.18 6.38 4.95
CA SER A 250 12.03 7.52 5.29
C SER A 250 11.60 8.74 4.47
N TRP A 251 11.48 9.89 5.13
CA TRP A 251 11.15 11.17 4.51
C TRP A 251 12.43 11.98 4.31
N ASP A 252 13.47 11.35 3.77
CA ASP A 252 14.74 12.00 3.43
C ASP A 252 14.64 12.65 2.04
N PRO A 253 15.44 13.69 1.73
CA PRO A 253 15.48 14.25 0.39
C PRO A 253 15.73 13.15 -0.66
N PRO A 254 15.09 13.21 -1.84
CA PRO A 254 14.32 14.33 -2.39
C PRO A 254 12.85 14.43 -1.98
N PHE A 255 12.31 13.46 -1.23
CA PHE A 255 10.91 13.53 -0.74
C PHE A 255 10.68 14.83 0.04
N PRO A 256 9.49 15.42 0.07
CA PRO A 256 9.17 16.49 1.01
C PRO A 256 9.30 16.00 2.46
N ASP A 257 9.58 16.90 3.41
CA ASP A 257 9.59 16.53 4.83
C ASP A 257 8.17 16.51 5.41
N LEU A 258 7.50 15.37 5.31
CA LEU A 258 6.21 15.11 5.95
C LEU A 258 6.32 14.45 7.33
N THR A 259 7.53 14.41 7.91
CA THR A 259 7.76 13.92 9.28
C THR A 259 6.88 14.62 10.33
N PRO A 260 6.61 15.95 10.25
CA PRO A 260 5.70 16.62 11.18
C PRO A 260 4.29 16.00 11.20
N GLU A 261 3.71 15.68 10.04
CA GLU A 261 2.40 15.03 9.95
C GLU A 261 2.44 13.59 10.49
N VAL A 262 3.53 12.84 10.25
CA VAL A 262 3.71 11.51 10.86
C VAL A 262 3.79 11.58 12.38
N LYS A 263 4.46 12.60 12.94
CA LYS A 263 4.53 12.82 14.40
C LYS A 263 3.17 13.20 14.97
N LYS A 264 2.47 14.12 14.32
CA LYS A 264 1.13 14.60 14.69
C LYS A 264 0.12 13.45 14.77
N TRP A 265 0.09 12.59 13.76
CA TRP A 265 -0.88 11.50 13.69
C TRP A 265 -0.39 10.17 14.25
N THR A 266 0.92 9.99 14.44
CA THR A 266 1.58 8.75 14.87
C THR A 266 1.47 7.60 13.86
N LYS A 267 2.56 6.83 13.73
CA LYS A 267 2.61 5.63 12.85
C LYS A 267 1.50 4.62 13.14
N LYS A 268 1.10 4.47 14.41
CA LYS A 268 0.06 3.52 14.84
C LYS A 268 -1.31 3.87 14.24
N ARG A 269 -1.73 5.14 14.34
CA ARG A 269 -3.05 5.56 13.84
C ARG A 269 -3.06 5.58 12.32
N LEU A 270 -1.99 6.08 11.69
CA LEU A 270 -1.81 6.04 10.23
C LEU A 270 -1.89 4.59 9.72
N GLY A 271 -1.13 3.67 10.30
CA GLY A 271 -1.18 2.25 9.93
C GLY A 271 -2.55 1.60 10.16
N SER A 272 -3.28 2.02 11.20
CA SER A 272 -4.65 1.53 11.44
C SER A 272 -5.62 2.02 10.36
N ALA A 273 -5.53 3.30 9.96
CA ALA A 273 -6.37 3.87 8.92
C ALA A 273 -6.07 3.23 7.56
N ILE A 274 -4.78 3.07 7.20
CA ILE A 274 -4.34 2.36 6.00
C ILE A 274 -4.91 0.93 5.95
N ALA A 275 -4.90 0.22 7.08
CA ALA A 275 -5.44 -1.14 7.16
C ALA A 275 -6.96 -1.17 6.95
N LEU A 276 -7.69 -0.16 7.45
CA LEU A 276 -9.13 -0.03 7.21
C LEU A 276 -9.43 0.29 5.74
N LEU A 277 -8.74 1.26 5.14
CA LEU A 277 -8.94 1.64 3.73
C LEU A 277 -8.65 0.49 2.77
N ASN A 278 -7.63 -0.32 3.06
CA ASN A 278 -7.28 -1.47 2.23
C ASN A 278 -8.18 -2.70 2.45
N ALA A 279 -8.96 -2.76 3.53
CA ALA A 279 -9.68 -3.98 3.85
C ALA A 279 -10.80 -4.32 2.85
N PRO A 280 -11.67 -3.38 2.42
CA PRO A 280 -12.78 -3.70 1.53
C PRO A 280 -12.35 -4.32 0.20
N ARG A 281 -11.30 -3.80 -0.45
CA ARG A 281 -10.74 -4.37 -1.70
C ARG A 281 -10.20 -5.79 -1.56
N ARG A 282 -9.91 -6.24 -0.33
CA ARG A 282 -9.39 -7.59 -0.04
C ARG A 282 -10.51 -8.59 0.23
N THR A 283 -11.75 -8.15 0.38
CA THR A 283 -12.90 -9.03 0.59
C THR A 283 -13.43 -9.57 -0.74
N PRO A 284 -14.23 -10.67 -0.73
CA PRO A 284 -14.93 -11.14 -1.92
C PRO A 284 -15.90 -10.10 -2.50
N ALA A 285 -16.54 -9.31 -1.62
CA ALA A 285 -17.50 -8.27 -1.99
C ALA A 285 -16.85 -7.08 -2.71
N PHE A 286 -15.53 -6.87 -2.53
CA PHE A 286 -14.75 -5.85 -3.22
C PHE A 286 -15.33 -4.43 -3.12
N ASP A 287 -15.73 -4.06 -1.91
CA ASP A 287 -16.50 -2.86 -1.63
C ASP A 287 -15.63 -1.59 -1.49
N VAL A 288 -14.95 -1.24 -2.57
CA VAL A 288 -14.00 -0.12 -2.62
C VAL A 288 -14.67 1.22 -2.31
N ILE A 289 -15.95 1.38 -2.71
CA ILE A 289 -16.71 2.61 -2.50
C ILE A 289 -16.81 2.98 -1.02
N THR A 290 -16.92 2.02 -0.11
CA THR A 290 -16.90 2.27 1.34
C THR A 290 -15.60 2.94 1.79
N ALA A 291 -14.45 2.48 1.28
CA ALA A 291 -13.15 3.10 1.59
C ALA A 291 -13.00 4.49 0.96
N TRP A 292 -13.43 4.65 -0.29
CA TRP A 292 -13.48 5.95 -0.97
C TRP A 292 -14.31 6.96 -0.18
N SER A 293 -15.57 6.64 0.14
CA SER A 293 -16.47 7.53 0.88
C SER A 293 -15.96 7.85 2.29
N ALA A 294 -15.33 6.87 2.97
CA ALA A 294 -14.71 7.10 4.27
C ALA A 294 -13.58 8.12 4.20
N LEU A 295 -12.69 8.00 3.20
CA LEU A 295 -11.54 8.89 3.01
C LEU A 295 -11.96 10.27 2.48
N LEU A 296 -12.93 10.32 1.57
CA LEU A 296 -13.41 11.58 1.00
C LEU A 296 -14.03 12.48 2.09
N SER A 297 -14.75 11.88 3.04
CA SER A 297 -15.37 12.59 4.17
C SER A 297 -14.41 12.86 5.34
N SER A 298 -13.20 12.29 5.34
CA SER A 298 -12.29 12.43 6.48
C SER A 298 -11.62 13.80 6.52
N THR A 299 -11.41 14.34 7.71
CA THR A 299 -10.59 15.56 7.92
C THR A 299 -9.27 15.25 8.63
N SER A 300 -9.08 13.98 9.01
CA SER A 300 -7.85 13.45 9.61
C SER A 300 -7.86 11.92 9.58
N PRO A 301 -6.72 11.26 9.84
CA PRO A 301 -6.69 9.81 10.03
C PRO A 301 -7.60 9.32 11.16
N LEU A 302 -7.86 10.15 12.18
CA LEU A 302 -8.73 9.79 13.31
C LEU A 302 -10.19 9.64 12.89
N THR A 303 -10.67 10.52 12.01
CA THR A 303 -12.06 10.44 11.52
C THR A 303 -12.31 9.16 10.72
N ILE A 304 -11.30 8.59 10.06
CA ILE A 304 -11.43 7.27 9.38
C ILE A 304 -11.62 6.15 10.41
N LEU A 305 -11.03 6.30 11.60
CA LEU A 305 -11.02 5.28 12.66
C LEU A 305 -12.23 5.37 13.59
N ASP A 306 -13.07 6.39 13.46
CA ASP A 306 -14.11 6.69 14.44
C ASP A 306 -15.52 6.52 13.86
N PRO A 307 -16.25 5.44 14.25
CA PRO A 307 -17.64 5.23 13.86
C PRO A 307 -18.61 6.34 14.25
N ALA A 308 -18.28 7.17 15.24
CA ALA A 308 -19.13 8.30 15.63
C ALA A 308 -19.08 9.45 14.62
N THR A 309 -17.93 9.66 13.97
CA THR A 309 -17.71 10.76 13.03
C THR A 309 -17.70 10.33 11.57
N ASN A 310 -17.56 9.03 11.29
CA ASN A 310 -17.56 8.49 9.94
C ASN A 310 -18.48 7.29 9.80
N ARG A 311 -19.55 7.47 9.02
CA ARG A 311 -20.61 6.47 8.80
C ARG A 311 -20.09 5.18 8.17
N GLN A 312 -18.96 5.23 7.47
CA GLN A 312 -18.36 4.07 6.80
C GLN A 312 -17.43 3.27 7.73
N ALA A 313 -16.98 3.85 8.85
CA ALA A 313 -15.94 3.23 9.68
C ALA A 313 -16.36 1.86 10.24
N ALA A 314 -17.63 1.67 10.63
CA ALA A 314 -18.13 0.36 11.08
C ALA A 314 -17.92 -0.73 10.01
N ARG A 315 -18.32 -0.45 8.77
CA ARG A 315 -18.17 -1.36 7.63
C ARG A 315 -16.70 -1.61 7.26
N LEU A 316 -15.84 -0.60 7.42
CA LEU A 316 -14.39 -0.77 7.29
C LEU A 316 -13.82 -1.73 8.34
N TYR A 317 -14.26 -1.62 9.60
CA TYR A 317 -13.86 -2.51 10.68
C TYR A 317 -14.31 -3.95 10.43
N GLU A 318 -15.54 -4.15 9.98
CA GLU A 318 -16.08 -5.46 9.58
C GLU A 318 -15.24 -6.10 8.47
N ALA A 319 -14.96 -5.35 7.40
CA ALA A 319 -14.12 -5.82 6.31
C ALA A 319 -12.71 -6.19 6.80
N ARG A 320 -12.11 -5.36 7.66
CA ARG A 320 -10.78 -5.62 8.24
C ARG A 320 -10.78 -6.89 9.08
N ASP A 321 -11.80 -7.10 9.90
CA ASP A 321 -11.90 -8.28 10.75
C ASP A 321 -12.13 -9.56 9.94
N ALA A 322 -12.96 -9.51 8.90
CA ALA A 322 -13.12 -10.63 7.96
C ALA A 322 -11.81 -10.99 7.26
N VAL A 323 -11.08 -10.00 6.73
CA VAL A 323 -9.76 -10.20 6.11
C VAL A 323 -8.75 -10.77 7.11
N ARG A 324 -8.77 -10.30 8.36
CA ARG A 324 -7.89 -10.80 9.43
C ARG A 324 -8.16 -12.26 9.76
N ILE A 325 -9.43 -12.63 9.94
CA ILE A 325 -9.85 -14.01 10.22
C ILE A 325 -9.40 -14.92 9.07
N GLU A 326 -9.63 -14.50 7.82
CA GLU A 326 -9.25 -15.31 6.66
C GLU A 326 -7.74 -15.42 6.46
N THR A 327 -7.00 -14.34 6.74
CA THR A 327 -5.53 -14.37 6.74
C THR A 327 -5.02 -15.38 7.74
N GLU A 328 -5.60 -15.43 8.95
CA GLU A 328 -5.20 -16.41 9.97
C GLU A 328 -5.56 -17.83 9.57
N ARG A 329 -6.75 -18.06 8.99
CA ARG A 329 -7.12 -19.38 8.47
C ARG A 329 -6.09 -19.89 7.44
N CYS A 330 -5.70 -19.02 6.51
CA CYS A 330 -4.83 -19.38 5.39
C CYS A 330 -3.33 -19.41 5.75
N THR A 331 -2.90 -18.71 6.80
CA THR A 331 -1.46 -18.62 7.14
C THR A 331 -0.87 -19.93 7.65
N HIS A 332 -1.71 -20.90 8.02
CA HIS A 332 -1.32 -22.22 8.50
C HIS A 332 -0.96 -23.21 7.39
N THR A 333 -1.10 -22.83 6.11
CA THR A 333 -0.66 -23.64 4.98
C THR A 333 0.85 -23.88 5.05
N PRO A 334 1.33 -25.15 4.99
CA PRO A 334 2.75 -25.44 5.00
C PRO A 334 3.40 -25.03 3.66
N PRO A 335 4.59 -24.40 3.69
CA PRO A 335 5.31 -24.03 2.47
C PRO A 335 5.95 -25.25 1.80
N LYS A 336 6.02 -25.23 0.47
CA LYS A 336 6.85 -26.12 -0.36
C LYS A 336 8.01 -25.33 -0.94
N PHE A 337 9.16 -25.96 -1.15
CA PHE A 337 10.36 -25.26 -1.65
C PHE A 337 10.62 -25.61 -3.11
N ALA A 338 11.17 -24.67 -3.88
CA ALA A 338 11.80 -24.96 -5.16
C ALA A 338 12.99 -25.92 -4.95
N LYS A 339 13.34 -26.69 -5.99
CA LYS A 339 14.41 -27.69 -5.91
C LYS A 339 15.76 -27.09 -5.49
N ASP A 340 16.05 -25.88 -5.94
CA ASP A 340 17.27 -25.12 -5.56
C ASP A 340 17.18 -24.46 -4.18
N GLY A 341 16.02 -24.52 -3.52
CA GLY A 341 15.74 -23.94 -2.22
C GLY A 341 15.59 -22.42 -2.20
N ARG A 342 15.65 -21.73 -3.36
CA ARG A 342 15.62 -20.25 -3.42
C ARG A 342 14.22 -19.67 -3.20
N VAL A 343 13.17 -20.41 -3.54
CA VAL A 343 11.77 -19.99 -3.39
C VAL A 343 11.04 -20.92 -2.43
N ALA A 344 10.30 -20.35 -1.47
CA ALA A 344 9.29 -21.06 -0.68
C ALA A 344 7.89 -20.62 -1.13
N LEU A 345 7.05 -21.57 -1.56
CA LEU A 345 5.68 -21.35 -2.02
C LEU A 345 4.66 -21.80 -0.97
N LEU A 346 3.73 -20.92 -0.64
CA LEU A 346 2.49 -21.23 0.05
C LEU A 346 1.32 -21.20 -0.95
N SER A 347 0.60 -22.31 -1.09
CA SER A 347 -0.58 -22.41 -1.95
C SER A 347 -1.86 -22.38 -1.12
N ILE A 348 -2.69 -21.36 -1.29
CA ILE A 348 -3.93 -21.18 -0.56
C ILE A 348 -5.11 -21.11 -1.52
N THR A 349 -6.30 -21.40 -1.00
CA THR A 349 -7.57 -21.22 -1.69
C THR A 349 -8.45 -20.32 -0.85
N SER A 350 -8.67 -19.10 -1.33
CA SER A 350 -9.48 -18.09 -0.63
C SER A 350 -10.08 -17.08 -1.60
N ALA A 351 -11.35 -16.72 -1.42
CA ALA A 351 -11.97 -15.62 -2.16
C ALA A 351 -11.46 -14.23 -1.75
N TYR A 352 -10.62 -14.14 -0.70
CA TYR A 352 -10.03 -12.90 -0.20
C TYR A 352 -8.60 -12.69 -0.74
N GLN A 353 -8.18 -11.43 -0.86
CA GLN A 353 -6.82 -11.07 -1.27
C GLN A 353 -5.83 -11.12 -0.09
N VAL A 354 -5.69 -12.29 0.54
CA VAL A 354 -4.85 -12.46 1.74
C VAL A 354 -3.41 -12.90 1.43
N HIS A 355 -3.15 -13.44 0.25
CA HIS A 355 -1.83 -13.94 -0.14
C HIS A 355 -0.68 -12.93 0.01
N PRO A 356 -0.82 -11.61 -0.25
CA PRO A 356 0.28 -10.67 -0.03
C PRO A 356 0.62 -10.53 1.46
N SER A 357 -0.39 -10.55 2.33
CA SER A 357 -0.19 -10.46 3.78
C SER A 357 0.47 -11.72 4.34
N ILE A 358 0.13 -12.89 3.79
CA ILE A 358 0.72 -14.17 4.18
C ILE A 358 2.19 -14.25 3.74
N ALA A 359 2.51 -13.82 2.51
CA ALA A 359 3.89 -13.76 2.02
C ALA A 359 4.77 -12.87 2.91
N ILE A 360 4.26 -11.72 3.37
CA ILE A 360 4.96 -10.84 4.32
C ILE A 360 5.21 -11.53 5.67
N ARG A 361 4.20 -12.19 6.24
CA ARG A 361 4.37 -12.90 7.53
C ARG A 361 5.43 -14.00 7.42
N TRP A 362 5.36 -14.81 6.38
CA TRP A 362 6.27 -15.93 6.19
C TRP A 362 7.69 -15.52 5.79
N SER A 363 7.87 -14.37 5.13
CA SER A 363 9.21 -13.87 4.80
C SER A 363 10.09 -13.59 6.03
N GLY A 364 9.48 -13.27 7.17
CA GLY A 364 10.18 -13.12 8.45
C GLY A 364 10.34 -14.41 9.25
N ALA A 365 9.53 -15.42 8.96
CA ALA A 365 9.45 -16.66 9.75
C ALA A 365 10.42 -17.75 9.26
N LEU A 366 10.61 -17.87 7.94
CA LEU A 366 11.45 -18.91 7.36
C LEU A 366 12.94 -18.61 7.47
N LYS A 367 13.73 -19.66 7.75
CA LYS A 367 15.18 -19.59 8.00
C LYS A 367 16.00 -20.56 7.15
N SER A 368 15.44 -21.08 6.07
CA SER A 368 16.14 -22.02 5.20
C SER A 368 17.38 -21.36 4.57
N ARG A 369 18.47 -22.14 4.45
CA ARG A 369 19.82 -21.67 4.08
C ARG A 369 19.85 -20.94 2.74
N ASN A 370 19.19 -21.49 1.73
CA ASN A 370 19.21 -20.95 0.36
C ASN A 370 18.03 -20.05 0.06
N LEU A 371 17.12 -19.85 1.02
CA LEU A 371 15.86 -19.14 0.78
C LEU A 371 16.13 -17.67 0.47
N GLN A 372 15.66 -17.22 -0.69
CA GLN A 372 15.73 -15.84 -1.17
C GLN A 372 14.35 -15.19 -1.17
N VAL A 373 13.33 -15.93 -1.60
CA VAL A 373 11.97 -15.40 -1.82
C VAL A 373 10.92 -16.28 -1.17
N VAL A 374 9.97 -15.66 -0.50
CA VAL A 374 8.72 -16.28 -0.06
C VAL A 374 7.61 -15.84 -0.99
N MET A 375 6.92 -16.81 -1.58
CA MET A 375 5.81 -16.66 -2.49
C MET A 375 4.55 -17.21 -1.84
N CYS A 376 3.43 -16.49 -1.93
CA CYS A 376 2.11 -17.02 -1.61
C CYS A 376 1.18 -16.86 -2.80
N ALA A 377 0.55 -17.95 -3.22
CA ALA A 377 -0.34 -18.02 -4.36
C ALA A 377 -1.76 -18.38 -3.93
N ASN A 378 -2.75 -17.67 -4.46
CA ASN A 378 -4.18 -17.86 -4.20
C ASN A 378 -4.94 -18.13 -5.50
N ASP A 379 -5.59 -19.29 -5.58
CA ASP A 379 -6.26 -19.81 -6.77
C ASP A 379 -7.79 -19.61 -6.80
N ALA A 380 -8.33 -18.84 -5.85
CA ALA A 380 -9.76 -18.54 -5.74
C ALA A 380 -10.08 -17.06 -5.53
N TYR A 381 -9.08 -16.17 -5.51
CA TYR A 381 -9.33 -14.72 -5.37
C TYR A 381 -10.05 -14.17 -6.60
N ASN A 382 -9.51 -14.48 -7.79
CA ASN A 382 -10.12 -14.20 -9.09
C ASN A 382 -10.44 -15.54 -9.76
N GLN A 383 -11.66 -15.70 -10.27
CA GLN A 383 -12.09 -16.94 -10.90
C GLN A 383 -11.21 -17.26 -12.12
N GLY A 384 -10.78 -18.52 -12.25
CA GLY A 384 -9.94 -18.99 -13.36
C GLY A 384 -8.47 -18.55 -13.30
N LEU A 385 -8.08 -17.72 -12.33
CA LEU A 385 -6.74 -17.15 -12.22
C LEU A 385 -6.08 -17.54 -10.88
N VAL A 386 -4.75 -17.50 -10.87
CA VAL A 386 -3.93 -17.63 -9.68
C VAL A 386 -3.19 -16.32 -9.45
N ASN A 387 -3.54 -15.63 -8.38
CA ASN A 387 -2.87 -14.41 -7.95
C ASN A 387 -1.76 -14.80 -6.96
N PHE A 388 -0.53 -14.36 -7.21
CA PHE A 388 0.58 -14.63 -6.30
C PHE A 388 1.35 -13.37 -5.96
N SER A 389 1.94 -13.37 -4.76
CA SER A 389 2.77 -12.29 -4.26
C SER A 389 4.03 -12.85 -3.63
N CYS A 390 5.14 -12.17 -3.88
CA CYS A 390 6.47 -12.53 -3.46
C CYS A 390 7.08 -11.45 -2.55
N ARG A 391 7.89 -11.88 -1.60
CA ARG A 391 8.66 -11.02 -0.70
C ARG A 391 10.05 -11.58 -0.52
N ILE A 392 11.07 -10.72 -0.52
CA ILE A 392 12.42 -11.13 -0.13
C ILE A 392 12.38 -11.68 1.30
N ALA A 393 12.93 -12.87 1.49
CA ALA A 393 13.04 -13.50 2.79
C ALA A 393 14.01 -12.70 3.68
N GLN A 394 13.65 -12.50 4.95
CA GLN A 394 14.50 -11.78 5.91
C GLN A 394 15.85 -12.45 6.12
N VAL A 395 15.90 -13.78 5.95
CA VAL A 395 17.16 -14.53 6.03
C VAL A 395 18.13 -14.15 4.90
N ALA A 396 17.66 -13.87 3.68
CA ALA A 396 18.50 -13.39 2.58
C ALA A 396 19.00 -11.97 2.81
N LYS A 397 18.13 -11.07 3.30
CA LYS A 397 18.54 -9.71 3.69
C LYS A 397 19.62 -9.73 4.76
N LYS A 398 19.50 -10.59 5.78
CA LYS A 398 20.51 -10.75 6.83
C LYS A 398 21.84 -11.31 6.31
N ARG A 399 21.84 -12.04 5.20
CA ARG A 399 23.05 -12.51 4.51
C ARG A 399 23.68 -11.44 3.61
N GLY A 400 23.05 -10.28 3.45
CA GLY A 400 23.52 -9.21 2.57
C GLY A 400 23.28 -9.49 1.08
N GLU A 401 22.35 -10.37 0.74
CA GLU A 401 22.04 -10.68 -0.66
C GLU A 401 21.21 -9.57 -1.31
N GLU A 402 21.64 -9.11 -2.48
CA GLU A 402 20.85 -8.27 -3.37
C GLU A 402 19.92 -9.16 -4.21
N VAL A 403 18.73 -9.43 -3.69
CA VAL A 403 17.74 -10.26 -4.37
C VAL A 403 16.84 -9.38 -5.23
N ASP A 404 16.84 -9.63 -6.54
CA ASP A 404 15.81 -9.14 -7.46
C ASP A 404 14.77 -10.25 -7.69
N ILE A 405 13.56 -10.07 -7.17
CA ILE A 405 12.47 -11.04 -7.32
C ILE A 405 12.10 -11.22 -8.79
N ILE A 406 12.03 -10.14 -9.58
CA ILE A 406 11.60 -10.20 -10.97
C ILE A 406 12.62 -11.00 -11.78
N GLN A 407 13.91 -10.71 -11.59
CA GLN A 407 14.99 -11.45 -12.25
C GLN A 407 14.98 -12.93 -11.83
N LEU A 408 14.80 -13.22 -10.55
CA LEU A 408 14.71 -14.59 -10.05
C LEU A 408 13.54 -15.37 -10.67
N LEU A 409 12.35 -14.77 -10.72
CA LEU A 409 11.17 -15.42 -11.30
C LEU A 409 11.32 -15.61 -12.82
N ASN A 410 11.91 -14.64 -13.52
CA ASN A 410 12.27 -14.79 -14.92
C ASN A 410 13.25 -15.96 -15.13
N SER A 411 14.25 -16.13 -14.26
CA SER A 411 15.21 -17.26 -14.39
C SER A 411 14.55 -18.65 -14.34
N TYR A 412 13.36 -18.77 -13.74
CA TYR A 412 12.57 -20.00 -13.82
C TYR A 412 11.71 -20.05 -15.09
N ALA A 413 11.13 -18.92 -15.50
CA ALA A 413 10.36 -18.83 -16.73
C ALA A 413 11.20 -19.09 -17.99
N ASP A 414 12.46 -18.63 -17.99
CA ASP A 414 13.43 -18.78 -19.10
C ASP A 414 13.84 -20.25 -19.33
N ARG A 415 13.46 -21.17 -18.45
CA ARG A 415 13.62 -22.62 -18.67
C ARG A 415 12.70 -23.15 -19.77
N ASP A 416 11.70 -22.38 -20.19
CA ASP A 416 10.80 -22.69 -21.30
C ASP A 416 10.38 -21.39 -22.01
N GLU A 417 11.22 -20.95 -22.95
CA GLU A 417 11.02 -19.70 -23.72
C GLU A 417 9.71 -19.70 -24.51
N HIS A 418 9.31 -20.86 -25.03
CA HIS A 418 8.07 -20.99 -25.81
C HIS A 418 6.85 -20.75 -24.91
N TRP A 419 6.79 -21.41 -23.75
CA TRP A 419 5.74 -21.17 -22.76
C TRP A 419 5.73 -19.73 -22.26
N LYS A 420 6.92 -19.14 -22.02
CA LYS A 420 7.03 -17.75 -21.57
C LYS A 420 6.43 -16.78 -22.59
N SER A 421 6.74 -16.96 -23.87
CA SER A 421 6.19 -16.16 -24.96
C SER A 421 4.66 -16.26 -25.05
N GLN A 422 4.11 -17.48 -24.98
CA GLN A 422 2.66 -17.70 -24.95
C GLN A 422 2.00 -17.01 -23.76
N LEU A 423 2.61 -17.10 -22.58
CA LEU A 423 2.09 -16.44 -21.38
C LEU A 423 2.14 -14.91 -21.50
N MET A 424 3.23 -14.34 -22.04
CA MET A 424 3.31 -12.89 -22.29
C MET A 424 2.20 -12.41 -23.22
N GLN A 425 1.90 -13.18 -24.27
CA GLN A 425 0.81 -12.89 -25.18
C GLN A 425 -0.55 -12.95 -24.46
N ALA A 426 -0.79 -14.00 -23.65
CA ALA A 426 -2.02 -14.15 -22.89
C ALA A 426 -2.22 -13.05 -21.83
N LEU A 427 -1.14 -12.53 -21.25
CA LEU A 427 -1.16 -11.43 -20.28
C LEU A 427 -1.14 -10.05 -20.95
N GLY A 428 -0.83 -9.99 -22.25
CA GLY A 428 -0.63 -8.77 -23.05
C GLY A 428 0.59 -7.94 -22.65
N GLY A 429 1.62 -8.54 -22.03
CA GLY A 429 2.78 -7.79 -21.52
C GLY A 429 3.56 -8.51 -20.42
N ASN A 430 3.84 -7.80 -19.32
CA ASN A 430 4.74 -8.24 -18.25
C ASN A 430 4.19 -9.45 -17.48
N LEU A 431 5.03 -10.48 -17.28
CA LEU A 431 4.70 -11.66 -16.47
C LEU A 431 4.62 -11.34 -14.97
N PHE A 432 5.55 -10.52 -14.49
CA PHE A 432 5.73 -10.19 -13.08
C PHE A 432 5.64 -8.69 -12.90
N ASN A 433 4.80 -8.24 -11.98
CA ASN A 433 4.53 -6.83 -11.73
C ASN A 433 4.97 -6.45 -10.31
N GLY A 434 5.45 -5.21 -10.15
CA GLY A 434 5.87 -4.65 -8.87
C GLY A 434 7.34 -4.20 -8.86
N HIS A 435 7.93 -4.13 -7.67
CA HIS A 435 9.30 -3.71 -7.45
C HIS A 435 10.24 -4.92 -7.23
N PRO A 436 11.57 -4.79 -7.45
CA PRO A 436 12.53 -5.87 -7.21
C PRO A 436 12.43 -6.51 -5.82
N GLN A 437 11.94 -5.77 -4.81
CA GLN A 437 11.83 -6.19 -3.42
C GLN A 437 10.47 -6.80 -3.05
N ALA A 438 9.45 -6.53 -3.85
CA ALA A 438 8.07 -6.93 -3.63
C ALA A 438 7.36 -6.98 -4.99
N SER A 439 7.25 -8.18 -5.54
CA SER A 439 6.63 -8.42 -6.85
C SER A 439 5.57 -9.51 -6.77
N GLY A 440 4.81 -9.71 -7.83
CA GLY A 440 3.78 -10.74 -7.93
C GLY A 440 3.30 -10.91 -9.36
N GLY A 441 2.20 -11.63 -9.53
CA GLY A 441 1.61 -11.84 -10.85
C GLY A 441 0.22 -12.47 -10.75
N ILE A 442 -0.43 -12.56 -11.91
CA ILE A 442 -1.74 -13.16 -12.08
C ILE A 442 -1.66 -14.07 -13.29
N PHE A 443 -1.71 -15.38 -13.09
CA PHE A 443 -1.62 -16.35 -14.19
C PHE A 443 -2.95 -17.08 -14.37
N PRO A 444 -3.34 -17.42 -15.61
CA PRO A 444 -4.31 -18.48 -15.83
C PRO A 444 -3.86 -19.78 -15.14
N LYS A 445 -4.82 -20.57 -14.63
CA LYS A 445 -4.52 -21.79 -13.84
C LYS A 445 -3.58 -22.77 -14.56
N GLU A 446 -3.74 -22.94 -15.87
CA GLU A 446 -2.90 -23.82 -16.70
C GLU A 446 -1.43 -23.36 -16.74
N HIS A 447 -1.20 -22.06 -16.96
CA HIS A 447 0.14 -21.50 -16.95
C HIS A 447 0.76 -21.53 -15.55
N TRP A 448 -0.05 -21.37 -14.49
CA TRP A 448 0.42 -21.52 -13.12
C TRP A 448 0.99 -22.92 -12.86
N VAL A 449 0.29 -23.98 -13.24
CA VAL A 449 0.76 -25.37 -13.06
C VAL A 449 2.11 -25.58 -13.75
N LYS A 450 2.27 -25.10 -14.98
CA LYS A 450 3.54 -25.17 -15.71
C LYS A 450 4.64 -24.38 -14.99
N PHE A 451 4.37 -23.19 -14.48
CA PHE A 451 5.37 -22.40 -13.75
C PHE A 451 5.87 -23.11 -12.48
N ILE A 452 4.97 -23.77 -11.75
CA ILE A 452 5.32 -24.62 -10.59
C ILE A 452 6.26 -25.76 -10.99
N GLN A 453 6.02 -26.38 -12.15
CA GLN A 453 6.88 -27.44 -12.69
C GLN A 453 8.26 -26.90 -13.08
N LEU A 454 8.35 -25.73 -13.72
CA LEU A 454 9.63 -25.09 -14.07
C LEU A 454 10.47 -24.77 -12.83
N MET A 455 9.84 -24.33 -11.74
CA MET A 455 10.48 -24.14 -10.43
C MET A 455 10.78 -25.46 -9.71
N GLN A 456 10.20 -26.57 -10.15
CA GLN A 456 10.32 -27.89 -9.52
C GLN A 456 9.95 -27.87 -8.04
N ILE A 457 8.85 -27.17 -7.71
CA ILE A 457 8.40 -27.04 -6.32
C ILE A 457 8.05 -28.41 -5.73
N GLY A 458 8.59 -28.69 -4.54
CA GLY A 458 8.30 -29.91 -3.79
C GLY A 458 9.14 -31.12 -4.22
N LEU A 459 10.03 -30.99 -5.20
CA LEU A 459 11.02 -32.02 -5.51
C LEU A 459 12.20 -31.92 -4.55
N SER A 460 12.72 -33.07 -4.12
CA SER A 460 13.95 -33.12 -3.33
C SER A 460 15.12 -32.58 -4.16
N PRO A 461 16.11 -31.91 -3.53
CA PRO A 461 17.37 -31.60 -4.19
C PRO A 461 18.01 -32.87 -4.75
N ASP A 462 18.72 -32.77 -5.87
CA ASP A 462 19.50 -33.92 -6.35
C ASP A 462 20.52 -34.30 -5.27
N ASN A 463 20.59 -35.59 -4.94
CA ASN A 463 21.65 -36.12 -4.11
C ASN A 463 22.97 -36.07 -4.91
N SER A 464 23.55 -34.89 -5.08
CA SER A 464 24.92 -34.79 -5.56
C SER A 464 25.86 -35.18 -4.41
N GLU A 465 26.39 -36.40 -4.52
CA GLU A 465 27.60 -36.89 -3.84
C GLU A 465 27.55 -37.04 -2.32
N ARG A 466 26.57 -37.81 -1.84
CA ARG A 466 26.80 -38.69 -0.68
C ARG A 466 26.33 -40.08 -1.05
N ASP A 467 27.25 -40.92 -1.53
CA ASP A 467 27.70 -42.12 -0.79
C ASP A 467 28.36 -43.14 -1.75
N GLN A 468 29.67 -43.06 -1.90
CA GLN A 468 30.53 -44.24 -1.87
C GLN A 468 31.47 -44.07 -0.68
N GLY A 469 30.97 -44.33 0.53
CA GLY A 469 31.75 -44.18 1.76
C GLY A 469 31.06 -44.81 2.96
N THR A 470 31.00 -46.14 2.97
CA THR A 470 30.87 -47.04 4.12
C THR A 470 30.57 -46.42 5.50
N GLY A 471 29.39 -46.73 6.03
CA GLY A 471 29.25 -47.11 7.45
C GLY A 471 28.55 -46.13 8.38
N ARG A 472 27.36 -46.56 8.84
CA ARG A 472 26.74 -46.29 10.15
C ARG A 472 26.96 -44.91 10.79
N GLY A 473 25.91 -44.09 10.67
CA GLY A 473 25.60 -43.02 11.62
C GLY A 473 24.19 -42.48 11.39
N LYS A 474 23.20 -43.00 12.14
CA LYS A 474 21.87 -42.37 12.25
C LYS A 474 22.02 -41.02 12.93
N ASN A 475 22.36 -39.98 12.17
CA ASN A 475 22.08 -38.61 12.54
C ASN A 475 20.90 -38.14 11.70
N SER A 476 19.71 -38.19 12.31
CA SER A 476 18.53 -37.52 11.79
C SER A 476 18.89 -36.06 11.53
N PHE A 477 18.83 -35.63 10.27
CA PHE A 477 18.80 -34.21 9.95
C PHE A 477 17.66 -33.57 10.77
N PRO A 478 17.88 -32.42 11.41
CA PRO A 478 16.83 -31.78 12.18
C PRO A 478 15.73 -31.36 11.20
N VAL A 479 14.64 -32.13 11.19
CA VAL A 479 13.37 -31.70 10.64
C VAL A 479 13.05 -30.38 11.33
N GLN A 480 13.08 -29.29 10.58
CA GLN A 480 12.76 -27.97 11.11
C GLN A 480 11.29 -27.99 11.57
N LYS A 481 11.07 -28.21 12.86
CA LYS A 481 9.76 -28.06 13.50
C LYS A 481 9.47 -26.57 13.61
N ASN A 482 8.93 -25.98 12.54
CA ASN A 482 8.31 -24.66 12.59
C ASN A 482 7.00 -24.79 13.38
N ASN A 483 7.09 -24.76 14.71
CA ASN A 483 5.92 -24.77 15.55
C ASN A 483 5.19 -23.43 15.38
N LEU A 484 3.97 -23.46 14.84
CA LEU A 484 3.17 -22.29 14.48
C LEU A 484 2.99 -21.33 15.68
N LEU A 485 2.94 -21.88 16.90
CA LEU A 485 2.85 -21.14 18.16
C LEU A 485 4.10 -20.30 18.48
N THR A 486 5.29 -20.76 18.09
CA THR A 486 6.55 -20.00 18.26
C THR A 486 6.68 -18.87 17.22
N MET A 487 5.84 -18.88 16.17
CA MET A 487 5.86 -17.92 15.06
C MET A 487 4.77 -16.85 15.16
N GLY A 488 4.08 -16.75 16.30
CA GLY A 488 3.05 -15.72 16.55
C GLY A 488 1.71 -15.99 15.86
N PHE A 489 1.49 -17.20 15.35
CA PHE A 489 0.19 -17.62 14.83
C PHE A 489 -0.69 -18.05 16.00
N SER A 490 -1.85 -17.42 16.13
CA SER A 490 -2.76 -17.60 17.25
C SER A 490 -3.88 -18.55 16.86
N THR A 491 -4.04 -19.64 17.58
CA THR A 491 -5.20 -20.51 17.45
C THR A 491 -6.42 -19.85 18.12
N LEU A 492 -7.14 -19.00 17.38
CA LEU A 492 -8.48 -18.45 17.69
C LEU A 492 -8.62 -17.58 18.98
N PRO A 493 -9.70 -16.78 19.10
CA PRO A 493 -9.88 -15.86 20.23
C PRO A 493 -10.30 -16.61 21.49
N LYS A 494 -9.74 -16.22 22.65
CA LYS A 494 -10.28 -16.61 23.96
C LYS A 494 -11.74 -16.14 24.05
N THR A 495 -12.67 -17.05 23.89
CA THR A 495 -14.06 -16.84 24.32
C THR A 495 -14.05 -16.69 25.83
N SER A 496 -14.27 -15.47 26.31
CA SER A 496 -14.60 -15.23 27.73
C SER A 496 -16.02 -15.72 27.97
N ALA A 497 -16.17 -17.04 28.16
CA ALA A 497 -17.40 -17.60 28.69
C ALA A 497 -17.60 -17.08 30.13
N LYS A 498 -18.38 -16.01 30.27
CA LYS A 498 -18.97 -15.62 31.56
C LYS A 498 -19.87 -16.77 31.99
N LYS A 499 -19.42 -17.50 33.01
CA LYS A 499 -20.19 -18.51 33.74
C LYS A 499 -21.35 -17.79 34.44
N GLN A 500 -22.54 -17.76 33.82
CA GLN A 500 -23.77 -17.46 34.53
C GLN A 500 -24.05 -18.64 35.48
N ARG A 501 -23.97 -18.38 36.78
CA ARG A 501 -24.51 -19.28 37.81
C ARG A 501 -26.03 -19.13 37.77
N PHE A 502 -26.74 -20.17 37.34
CA PHE A 502 -28.14 -20.35 37.70
C PHE A 502 -28.20 -20.81 39.15
N SER A 503 -28.79 -19.99 40.00
CA SER A 503 -29.29 -20.40 41.32
C SER A 503 -30.66 -21.04 41.08
N THR A 504 -30.78 -22.30 41.45
CA THR A 504 -32.05 -23.00 41.59
C THR A 504 -32.50 -22.85 43.04
N ASP A 505 -33.36 -21.89 43.30
CA ASP A 505 -34.17 -21.89 44.52
C ASP A 505 -35.52 -22.55 44.20
N THR A 506 -35.71 -23.70 44.83
CA THR A 506 -37.03 -24.33 45.03
C THR A 506 -37.46 -23.93 46.44
N VAL A 507 -38.63 -23.33 46.63
CA VAL A 507 -39.60 -23.63 47.70
C VAL A 507 -40.98 -23.03 47.31
N GLN A 508 -42.01 -23.82 47.58
CA GLN A 508 -43.45 -23.68 47.35
C GLN A 508 -44.16 -22.72 48.33
N SER A 509 -45.48 -22.52 48.06
CA SER A 509 -46.57 -22.01 48.92
C SER A 509 -46.51 -20.52 49.28
N GLU A 510 -47.57 -19.70 49.13
CA GLU A 510 -49.02 -19.87 48.93
C GLU A 510 -49.54 -18.91 47.84
#